data_AF-A0A2D8QXY9-F1
#
_entry.id   AF-A0A2D8QXY9-F1
#
_cell.length_a   1.000
_cell.length_b   1.000
_cell.length_c   1.000
_cell.angle_alpha   90.00
_cell.angle_beta   90.00
_cell.angle_gamma   90.00
#
_symmetry.space_group_name_H-M   'P 1'
#
loop_
_entity.id
_entity.type
_entity.pdbx_description
1 polymer ?
#
loop_
_entity_poly.entity_id
_entity_poly.type
_entity_poly.pdbx_seq_one_letter_code
_entity_poly.pdbx_strand_id
1 'polypeptide(L)'
;MRVPSAWGVAGSPVQHSVTPMLFDVIGRAVGIQLPSRLVIEVDSVDELLRHLATLEGDIWLSCTAPLKYELSKWHGDQSPISESINQIARKDGRMTVANTDGLGFLEACESAGIVPRGKTLKMRGGGATARSIAMEWTRNGGSIIPIKGRRQLPDGPWSNMTNQDVEADIALDLDVPPGQRGDTDLRAKKTLSISYGPDWEPGDFSIRMVCAQHLVAWRTLYAPFMTDELPTLEDTISALYEEKRQNNHS
;
A
#
# COMPACT_ATOMS: atom_id res chain seq x y z
N MET A 1 8.51 23.07 -6.99
CA MET A 1 7.89 21.74 -7.25
C MET A 1 6.45 21.96 -7.68
N ARG A 2 5.96 21.24 -8.70
CA ARG A 2 4.55 21.37 -9.15
C ARG A 2 3.65 20.51 -8.26
N VAL A 3 2.97 21.15 -7.32
CA VAL A 3 2.02 20.55 -6.36
C VAL A 3 0.79 19.99 -7.09
N PRO A 4 0.27 18.79 -6.76
CA PRO A 4 -0.97 18.33 -7.35
C PRO A 4 -2.11 19.25 -6.90
N SER A 5 -3.03 19.57 -7.80
CA SER A 5 -4.26 20.28 -7.44
C SER A 5 -5.13 19.46 -6.48
N ALA A 6 -5.03 18.13 -6.58
CA ALA A 6 -5.77 17.21 -5.74
C ALA A 6 -5.00 15.89 -5.52
N TRP A 7 -5.24 15.27 -4.37
CA TRP A 7 -4.77 13.91 -4.09
C TRP A 7 -5.81 13.10 -3.34
N GLY A 8 -5.64 11.79 -3.27
CA GLY A 8 -6.58 10.98 -2.52
C GLY A 8 -6.53 9.49 -2.80
N VAL A 9 -7.69 8.85 -2.66
CA VAL A 9 -7.83 7.40 -2.76
C VAL A 9 -8.89 7.03 -3.78
N ALA A 10 -8.65 5.94 -4.52
CA ALA A 10 -9.62 5.35 -5.42
C ALA A 10 -9.73 3.82 -5.25
N GLY A 11 -10.94 3.30 -5.35
CA GLY A 11 -11.25 1.86 -5.22
C GLY A 11 -12.57 1.66 -4.48
N SER A 12 -12.81 0.45 -3.98
CA SER A 12 -14.08 0.11 -3.33
C SER A 12 -13.90 -1.05 -2.35
N PRO A 13 -14.25 -0.89 -1.05
CA PRO A 13 -14.66 0.35 -0.38
C PRO A 13 -13.45 1.24 0.00
N VAL A 14 -13.64 2.57 -0.02
CA VAL A 14 -12.57 3.54 0.37
C VAL A 14 -13.03 4.68 1.29
N GLN A 15 -14.30 4.70 1.70
CA GLN A 15 -14.88 5.78 2.51
C GLN A 15 -14.17 6.00 3.85
N HIS A 16 -13.66 4.94 4.48
CA HIS A 16 -12.94 5.00 5.75
C HIS A 16 -11.42 4.92 5.60
N SER A 17 -10.90 5.16 4.39
CA SER A 17 -9.45 5.14 4.14
C SER A 17 -8.76 6.30 4.85
N VAL A 18 -7.62 6.02 5.50
CA VAL A 18 -6.76 7.08 6.06
C VAL A 18 -5.94 7.82 4.99
N THR A 19 -5.93 7.31 3.76
CA THR A 19 -5.02 7.79 2.70
C THR A 19 -5.14 9.29 2.39
N PRO A 20 -6.34 9.90 2.24
CA PRO A 20 -6.42 11.34 2.00
C PRO A 20 -5.80 12.17 3.12
N MET A 21 -5.96 11.73 4.38
CA MET A 21 -5.36 12.36 5.55
C MET A 21 -3.83 12.21 5.55
N LEU A 22 -3.35 11.03 5.18
CA LEU A 22 -1.92 10.73 5.10
C LEU A 22 -1.20 11.55 4.02
N PHE A 23 -1.85 11.81 2.88
CA PHE A 23 -1.32 12.73 1.88
C PHE A 23 -1.10 14.13 2.45
N ASP A 24 -2.05 14.67 3.22
CA ASP A 24 -1.91 15.97 3.85
C ASP A 24 -0.79 15.99 4.89
N VAL A 25 -0.69 14.95 5.72
CA VAL A 25 0.36 14.83 6.75
C VAL A 25 1.74 14.88 6.11
N ILE A 26 1.99 14.04 5.10
CA ILE A 26 3.29 13.99 4.41
C ILE A 26 3.52 15.28 3.61
N GLY A 27 2.49 15.77 2.91
CA GLY A 27 2.58 17.01 2.12
C GLY A 27 2.98 18.21 2.97
N ARG A 28 2.36 18.39 4.14
CA ARG A 28 2.71 19.49 5.05
C ARG A 28 4.15 19.39 5.55
N ALA A 29 4.65 18.18 5.80
CA ALA A 29 6.04 17.99 6.24
C ALA A 29 7.06 18.49 5.21
N VAL A 30 6.73 18.42 3.91
CA VAL A 30 7.58 18.90 2.80
C VAL A 30 7.16 20.27 2.26
N GLY A 31 6.40 21.05 3.05
CA GLY A 31 6.01 22.42 2.69
C GLY A 31 4.94 22.51 1.59
N ILE A 32 4.25 21.42 1.27
CA ILE A 32 3.13 21.39 0.34
C ILE A 32 1.83 21.59 1.12
N GLN A 33 1.06 22.61 0.74
CA GLN A 33 -0.19 22.96 1.41
C GLN A 33 -1.35 23.01 0.41
N LEU A 34 -2.53 22.58 0.86
CA LEU A 34 -3.85 22.84 0.24
C LEU A 34 -4.27 22.09 -1.05
N PRO A 35 -3.77 20.89 -1.42
CA PRO A 35 -4.47 20.09 -2.43
C PRO A 35 -5.84 19.63 -1.95
N SER A 36 -6.81 19.57 -2.88
CA SER A 36 -8.13 19.01 -2.56
C SER A 36 -8.02 17.52 -2.26
N ARG A 37 -8.68 17.05 -1.20
CA ARG A 37 -8.80 15.62 -0.90
C ARG A 37 -9.85 14.97 -1.81
N LEU A 38 -9.50 13.84 -2.42
CA LEU A 38 -10.38 13.01 -3.25
C LEU A 38 -10.65 11.66 -2.58
N VAL A 39 -11.92 11.26 -2.58
CA VAL A 39 -12.35 9.89 -2.27
C VAL A 39 -13.22 9.44 -3.42
N ILE A 40 -12.69 8.55 -4.25
CA ILE A 40 -13.33 8.12 -5.50
C ILE A 40 -13.71 6.64 -5.35
N GLU A 41 -14.98 6.39 -5.04
CA GLU A 41 -15.51 5.04 -4.93
C GLU A 41 -15.88 4.50 -6.32
N VAL A 42 -15.10 3.53 -6.81
CA VAL A 42 -15.22 2.95 -8.15
C VAL A 42 -14.78 1.49 -8.15
N ASP A 43 -15.43 0.68 -8.98
CA ASP A 43 -15.18 -0.77 -9.06
C ASP A 43 -14.38 -1.17 -10.31
N SER A 44 -14.07 -0.23 -11.20
CA SER A 44 -13.32 -0.48 -12.43
C SER A 44 -12.37 0.65 -12.81
N VAL A 45 -11.35 0.33 -13.61
CA VAL A 45 -10.43 1.34 -14.16
C VAL A 45 -11.14 2.28 -15.14
N ASP A 46 -12.11 1.80 -15.91
CA ASP A 46 -12.86 2.64 -16.85
C ASP A 46 -13.68 3.72 -16.13
N GLU A 47 -14.26 3.40 -14.96
CA GLU A 47 -14.90 4.40 -14.09
C GLU A 47 -13.89 5.41 -13.55
N LEU A 48 -12.75 4.92 -13.04
CA LEU A 48 -11.68 5.79 -12.55
C LEU A 48 -11.21 6.78 -13.62
N LEU A 49 -10.98 6.31 -14.85
CA LEU A 49 -10.52 7.14 -15.96
C LEU A 49 -11.56 8.18 -16.37
N ARG A 50 -12.86 7.83 -16.35
CA ARG A 50 -13.95 8.78 -16.55
C ARG A 50 -13.96 9.88 -15.50
N HIS A 51 -13.74 9.53 -14.22
CA HIS A 51 -13.59 10.52 -13.14
C HIS A 51 -12.35 11.40 -13.35
N LEU A 52 -11.19 10.82 -13.68
CA LEU A 52 -9.96 11.59 -13.90
C LEU A 52 -10.10 12.56 -15.09
N ALA A 53 -10.88 12.21 -16.11
CA ALA A 53 -11.12 13.05 -17.27
C ALA A 53 -11.94 14.32 -16.96
N THR A 54 -12.75 14.33 -15.89
CA THR A 54 -13.55 15.51 -15.48
C THR A 54 -12.79 16.46 -14.57
N LEU A 55 -11.68 16.00 -13.99
CA LEU A 55 -10.87 16.80 -13.08
C LEU A 55 -9.81 17.59 -13.86
N GLU A 56 -9.52 18.81 -13.43
CA GLU A 56 -8.47 19.65 -13.98
C GLU A 56 -7.16 19.56 -13.17
N GLY A 57 -6.04 19.94 -13.78
CA GLY A 57 -4.74 20.02 -13.11
C GLY A 57 -4.06 18.68 -12.83
N ASP A 58 -2.98 18.74 -12.06
CA ASP A 58 -2.21 17.56 -11.67
C ASP A 58 -2.91 16.84 -10.50
N ILE A 59 -2.94 15.52 -10.53
CA ILE A 59 -3.69 14.70 -9.57
C ILE A 59 -2.83 13.52 -9.12
N TRP A 60 -2.93 13.13 -7.86
CA TRP A 60 -2.32 11.90 -7.38
C TRP A 60 -3.30 11.03 -6.57
N LEU A 61 -3.58 9.83 -7.05
CA LEU A 61 -4.41 8.86 -6.35
C LEU A 61 -3.59 7.64 -5.93
N SER A 62 -3.81 7.20 -4.70
CA SER A 62 -3.51 5.84 -4.28
C SER A 62 -4.69 4.95 -4.64
N CYS A 63 -4.44 3.86 -5.34
CA CYS A 63 -5.45 2.93 -5.79
C CYS A 63 -5.45 1.66 -4.95
N THR A 64 -6.63 1.21 -4.54
CA THR A 64 -6.80 -0.06 -3.82
C THR A 64 -7.64 -1.04 -4.64
N ALA A 65 -8.01 -2.18 -4.04
CA ALA A 65 -8.92 -3.13 -4.67
C ALA A 65 -10.23 -2.43 -5.08
N PRO A 66 -10.84 -2.81 -6.22
CA PRO A 66 -10.39 -3.85 -7.17
C PRO A 66 -9.39 -3.38 -8.24
N LEU A 67 -8.99 -2.10 -8.25
CA LEU A 67 -8.34 -1.43 -9.39
C LEU A 67 -6.93 -1.93 -9.72
N LYS A 68 -6.15 -2.35 -8.72
CA LYS A 68 -4.67 -2.49 -8.86
C LYS A 68 -4.21 -3.37 -10.03
N TYR A 69 -4.91 -4.48 -10.26
CA TYR A 69 -4.56 -5.41 -11.33
C TYR A 69 -4.99 -4.89 -12.71
N GLU A 70 -6.16 -4.28 -12.82
CA GLU A 70 -6.65 -3.71 -14.07
C GLU A 70 -5.83 -2.48 -14.49
N LEU A 71 -5.36 -1.67 -13.54
CA LEU A 71 -4.50 -0.52 -13.82
C LEU A 71 -3.21 -0.95 -14.52
N SER A 72 -2.66 -2.09 -14.11
CA SER A 72 -1.45 -2.67 -14.70
C SER A 72 -1.68 -3.04 -16.17
N LYS A 73 -2.82 -3.67 -16.47
CA LYS A 73 -3.22 -3.99 -17.84
C LYS A 73 -3.44 -2.75 -18.70
N TRP A 74 -4.13 -1.75 -18.15
CA TRP A 74 -4.41 -0.49 -18.84
C TRP A 74 -3.14 0.29 -19.18
N HIS A 75 -2.19 0.36 -18.24
CA HIS A 75 -0.92 1.06 -18.45
C HIS A 75 -0.02 0.40 -19.50
N GLY A 76 -0.21 -0.91 -19.75
CA GLY A 76 0.54 -1.65 -20.78
C GLY A 76 1.90 -2.18 -20.32
N ASP A 77 2.15 -2.25 -19.03
CA ASP A 77 3.39 -2.83 -18.49
C ASP A 77 3.26 -4.35 -18.38
N GLN A 78 4.07 -5.07 -19.16
CA GLN A 78 4.09 -6.54 -19.26
C GLN A 78 5.15 -7.19 -18.36
N SER A 79 5.82 -6.43 -17.49
CA SER A 79 6.77 -7.01 -16.54
C SER A 79 6.04 -7.92 -15.53
N PRO A 80 6.55 -9.12 -15.20
CA PRO A 80 6.01 -9.96 -14.11
C PRO A 80 6.03 -9.26 -12.72
N ILE A 81 6.81 -8.20 -12.59
CA ILE A 81 6.92 -7.34 -11.40
C ILE A 81 5.78 -6.30 -11.38
N SER A 82 5.18 -6.04 -12.55
CA SER A 82 4.13 -5.06 -12.81
C SER A 82 2.71 -5.63 -12.67
N GLU A 83 2.50 -6.74 -11.97
CA GLU A 83 1.14 -7.29 -11.84
C GLU A 83 0.22 -6.52 -10.87
N SER A 84 0.66 -5.34 -10.39
CA SER A 84 -0.11 -4.48 -9.50
C SER A 84 0.37 -3.04 -9.63
N ILE A 85 -0.55 -2.09 -9.78
CA ILE A 85 -0.30 -0.66 -9.66
C ILE A 85 -1.17 -0.15 -8.51
N ASN A 86 -0.56 0.43 -7.47
CA ASN A 86 -1.29 1.02 -6.35
C ASN A 86 -1.16 2.56 -6.30
N GLN A 87 -0.42 3.17 -7.22
CA GLN A 87 -0.26 4.61 -7.31
C GLN A 87 -0.43 5.08 -8.76
N ILE A 88 -1.19 6.14 -8.96
CA ILE A 88 -1.38 6.80 -10.25
C ILE A 88 -1.30 8.32 -10.06
N ALA A 89 -0.48 8.99 -10.85
CA ALA A 89 -0.33 10.44 -10.81
C ALA A 89 -0.35 11.04 -12.21
N ARG A 90 -1.24 12.00 -12.43
CA ARG A 90 -1.26 12.85 -13.62
C ARG A 90 -0.37 14.07 -13.37
N LYS A 91 0.72 14.18 -14.13
CA LYS A 91 1.69 15.28 -14.04
C LYS A 91 1.95 15.84 -15.43
N ASP A 92 1.76 17.13 -15.60
CA ASP A 92 1.94 17.81 -16.90
C ASP A 92 1.15 17.11 -18.03
N GLY A 93 -0.07 16.68 -17.71
CA GLY A 93 -0.95 15.96 -18.65
C GLY A 93 -0.55 14.51 -18.95
N ARG A 94 0.53 13.99 -18.34
CA ARG A 94 0.98 12.61 -18.51
C ARG A 94 0.65 11.77 -17.29
N MET A 95 0.22 10.53 -17.52
CA MET A 95 0.01 9.58 -16.44
C MET A 95 1.31 8.88 -16.08
N THR A 96 1.59 8.80 -14.78
CA THR A 96 2.70 8.04 -14.19
C THR A 96 2.12 7.09 -13.16
N VAL A 97 2.76 5.94 -12.98
CA VAL A 97 2.25 4.86 -12.12
C VAL A 97 3.38 4.24 -11.32
N ALA A 98 3.06 3.67 -10.16
CA ALA A 98 3.98 2.82 -9.41
C ALA A 98 3.25 1.73 -8.63
N ASN A 99 4.05 0.76 -8.21
CA ASN A 99 3.70 -0.19 -7.17
C ASN A 99 4.59 0.02 -5.96
N THR A 100 3.98 0.25 -4.81
CA THR A 100 4.68 0.55 -3.55
C THR A 100 4.28 -0.42 -2.43
N ASP A 101 3.38 -1.37 -2.71
CA ASP A 101 2.88 -2.31 -1.69
C ASP A 101 4.01 -3.18 -1.12
N GLY A 102 4.84 -3.78 -1.99
CA GLY A 102 5.90 -4.70 -1.59
C GLY A 102 7.01 -4.01 -0.79
N LEU A 103 7.54 -2.90 -1.32
CA LEU A 103 8.56 -2.10 -0.64
C LEU A 103 8.04 -1.49 0.66
N GLY A 104 6.81 -0.98 0.67
CA GLY A 104 6.17 -0.46 1.89
C GLY A 104 6.02 -1.54 2.96
N PHE A 105 5.68 -2.76 2.58
CA PHE A 105 5.64 -3.88 3.52
C PHE A 105 7.02 -4.21 4.11
N LEU A 106 8.08 -4.18 3.30
CA LEU A 106 9.45 -4.40 3.77
C LEU A 106 9.89 -3.32 4.77
N GLU A 107 9.69 -2.04 4.46
CA GLU A 107 10.02 -0.94 5.38
C GLU A 107 9.21 -1.00 6.69
N ALA A 108 7.93 -1.39 6.59
CA ALA A 108 7.09 -1.62 7.77
C ALA A 108 7.59 -2.80 8.62
N CYS A 109 8.08 -3.87 7.99
CA CYS A 109 8.70 -4.99 8.69
C CYS A 109 10.03 -4.58 9.35
N GLU A 110 10.90 -3.89 8.61
CA GLU A 110 12.22 -3.48 9.09
C GLU A 110 12.11 -2.56 10.31
N SER A 111 11.22 -1.56 10.26
CA SER A 111 10.94 -0.70 11.42
C SER A 111 10.36 -1.43 12.63
N ALA A 112 9.77 -2.61 12.42
CA ALA A 112 9.31 -3.51 13.49
C ALA A 112 10.34 -4.58 13.89
N GLY A 113 11.60 -4.44 13.45
CA GLY A 113 12.69 -5.39 13.73
C GLY A 113 12.62 -6.70 12.94
N ILE A 114 11.87 -6.72 11.84
CA ILE A 114 11.63 -7.91 11.02
C ILE A 114 12.36 -7.75 9.69
N VAL A 115 13.43 -8.52 9.49
CA VAL A 115 14.21 -8.52 8.23
C VAL A 115 13.95 -9.83 7.47
N PRO A 116 13.66 -9.82 6.15
CA PRO A 116 13.31 -11.02 5.40
C PRO A 116 14.38 -12.11 5.37
N ARG A 117 15.66 -11.74 5.35
CA ARG A 117 16.79 -12.67 5.18
C ARG A 117 16.73 -13.85 6.16
N GLY A 118 16.58 -15.05 5.62
CA GLY A 118 16.51 -16.29 6.41
C GLY A 118 15.22 -16.48 7.21
N LYS A 119 14.20 -15.64 6.99
CA LYS A 119 12.87 -15.76 7.60
C LYS A 119 11.85 -16.32 6.63
N THR A 120 10.88 -17.03 7.18
CA THR A 120 9.77 -17.61 6.41
C THR A 120 8.46 -16.87 6.65
N LEU A 121 7.85 -16.36 5.57
CA LEU A 121 6.55 -15.70 5.56
C LEU A 121 5.46 -16.67 5.09
N LYS A 122 4.57 -17.06 6.00
CA LYS A 122 3.34 -17.76 5.66
C LYS A 122 2.28 -16.76 5.24
N MET A 123 1.74 -16.92 4.04
CA MET A 123 0.79 -15.95 3.49
C MET A 123 -0.41 -16.62 2.86
N ARG A 124 -1.61 -16.12 3.16
CA ARG A 124 -2.85 -16.51 2.48
C ARG A 124 -3.30 -15.37 1.58
N GLY A 125 -3.73 -15.71 0.36
CA GLY A 125 -4.18 -14.76 -0.65
C GLY A 125 -3.21 -14.62 -1.83
N GLY A 126 -3.74 -14.23 -2.98
CA GLY A 126 -3.01 -14.19 -4.26
C GLY A 126 -3.31 -12.96 -5.11
N GLY A 127 -3.86 -11.92 -4.47
CA GLY A 127 -4.13 -10.62 -5.10
C GLY A 127 -2.87 -9.80 -5.34
N ALA A 128 -3.07 -8.61 -5.90
CA ALA A 128 -2.01 -7.70 -6.34
C ALA A 128 -1.01 -7.36 -5.19
N THR A 129 -1.53 -7.05 -4.00
CA THR A 129 -0.72 -6.82 -2.79
C THR A 129 0.09 -8.06 -2.39
N ALA A 130 -0.53 -9.24 -2.41
CA ALA A 130 0.10 -10.51 -2.03
C ALA A 130 1.31 -10.82 -2.92
N ARG A 131 1.15 -10.66 -4.24
CA ARG A 131 2.22 -10.88 -5.23
C ARG A 131 3.37 -9.89 -5.03
N SER A 132 3.05 -8.62 -4.76
CA SER A 132 4.05 -7.57 -4.49
C SER A 132 4.87 -7.87 -3.24
N ILE A 133 4.22 -8.33 -2.17
CA ILE A 133 4.88 -8.76 -0.93
C ILE A 133 5.74 -10.00 -1.17
N ALA A 134 5.20 -11.04 -1.83
CA ALA A 134 5.95 -12.27 -2.12
C ALA A 134 7.22 -11.99 -2.93
N MET A 135 7.12 -11.12 -3.94
CA MET A 135 8.25 -10.69 -4.76
C MET A 135 9.34 -10.02 -3.91
N GLU A 136 9.01 -8.96 -3.19
CA GLU A 136 10.00 -8.18 -2.45
C GLU A 136 10.57 -8.95 -1.25
N TRP A 137 9.74 -9.75 -0.57
CA TRP A 137 10.17 -10.63 0.52
C TRP A 137 11.23 -11.64 0.06
N THR A 138 10.97 -12.33 -1.06
CA THR A 138 11.88 -13.37 -1.56
C THR A 138 13.15 -12.80 -2.18
N ARG A 139 13.08 -11.65 -2.85
CA ARG A 139 14.26 -10.90 -3.32
C ARG A 139 15.23 -10.53 -2.21
N ASN A 140 14.70 -10.28 -1.01
CA ASN A 140 15.48 -9.94 0.17
C ASN A 140 15.94 -11.16 0.98
N GLY A 141 15.87 -12.35 0.37
CA GLY A 141 16.38 -13.60 0.94
C GLY A 141 15.44 -14.28 1.95
N GLY A 142 14.17 -13.89 1.96
CA GLY A 142 13.12 -14.60 2.68
C GLY A 142 12.57 -15.77 1.87
N SER A 143 11.94 -16.71 2.56
CA SER A 143 11.14 -17.78 1.95
C SER A 143 9.65 -17.55 2.23
N ILE A 144 8.78 -18.15 1.43
CA ILE A 144 7.33 -18.07 1.61
C ILE A 144 6.66 -19.44 1.78
N ILE A 145 5.53 -19.45 2.48
CA ILE A 145 4.59 -20.57 2.53
C ILE A 145 3.26 -20.06 2.03
N PRO A 146 2.93 -20.24 0.74
CA PRO A 146 1.63 -19.87 0.22
C PRO A 146 0.56 -20.82 0.77
N ILE A 147 -0.46 -20.25 1.40
CA ILE A 147 -1.62 -20.96 1.91
C ILE A 147 -2.79 -20.71 0.96
N LYS A 148 -3.50 -21.78 0.62
CA LYS A 148 -4.71 -21.69 -0.19
C LYS A 148 -5.77 -20.84 0.54
N GLY A 149 -6.29 -19.85 -0.16
CA GLY A 149 -7.34 -18.96 0.30
C GLY A 149 -8.39 -18.73 -0.77
N ARG A 150 -9.10 -17.59 -0.72
CA ARG A 150 -10.07 -17.16 -1.75
C ARG A 150 -9.40 -17.00 -3.10
N ARG A 151 -8.21 -16.41 -3.14
CA ARG A 151 -7.38 -16.31 -4.34
C ARG A 151 -6.05 -16.99 -4.09
N GLN A 152 -5.69 -17.95 -4.92
CA GLN A 152 -4.40 -18.63 -4.83
C GLN A 152 -3.28 -17.70 -5.34
N LEU A 153 -2.15 -17.66 -4.62
CA LEU A 153 -0.93 -17.04 -5.12
C LEU A 153 -0.43 -17.88 -6.31
N PRO A 154 -0.36 -17.33 -7.54
CA PRO A 154 0.10 -18.10 -8.69
C PRO A 154 1.60 -18.35 -8.61
N ASP A 155 2.11 -19.15 -9.54
CA ASP A 155 3.55 -19.23 -9.77
C ASP A 155 4.11 -17.88 -10.23
N GLY A 156 5.33 -17.60 -9.79
CA GLY A 156 6.02 -16.36 -10.10
C GLY A 156 7.50 -16.43 -9.68
N PRO A 157 8.22 -15.30 -9.72
CA PRO A 157 9.64 -15.26 -9.34
C PRO A 157 9.95 -15.77 -7.91
N TRP A 158 8.94 -15.81 -7.04
CA TRP A 158 9.04 -16.38 -5.68
C TRP A 158 8.95 -17.91 -5.62
N SER A 159 8.54 -18.60 -6.69
CA SER A 159 8.20 -20.05 -6.64
C SER A 159 9.36 -20.93 -6.16
N ASN A 160 10.61 -20.55 -6.45
CA ASN A 160 11.81 -21.27 -6.03
C ASN A 160 12.20 -21.02 -4.56
N MET A 161 11.52 -20.10 -3.88
CA MET A 161 11.78 -19.71 -2.49
C MET A 161 10.64 -20.17 -1.57
N THR A 162 10.01 -21.30 -1.87
CA THR A 162 8.95 -21.89 -1.06
C THR A 162 9.52 -22.92 -0.09
N ASN A 163 9.03 -22.94 1.17
CA ASN A 163 9.52 -23.87 2.19
C ASN A 163 8.39 -24.37 3.10
N GLN A 164 7.82 -25.55 2.80
CA GLN A 164 6.60 -26.04 3.46
C GLN A 164 6.85 -26.77 4.80
N ASP A 165 8.10 -27.11 5.12
CA ASP A 165 8.42 -28.00 6.24
C ASP A 165 8.94 -27.27 7.49
N VAL A 166 8.78 -25.94 7.54
CA VAL A 166 9.26 -25.11 8.65
C VAL A 166 8.13 -24.34 9.33
N GLU A 167 8.28 -24.13 10.64
CA GLU A 167 7.47 -23.16 11.35
C GLU A 167 7.77 -21.75 10.81
N ALA A 168 6.72 -21.05 10.37
CA ALA A 168 6.87 -19.71 9.82
C ALA A 168 7.19 -18.70 10.93
N ASP A 169 8.08 -17.75 10.63
CA ASP A 169 8.37 -16.64 11.53
C ASP A 169 7.20 -15.65 11.54
N ILE A 170 6.57 -15.46 10.37
CA ILE A 170 5.52 -14.47 10.16
C ILE A 170 4.33 -15.11 9.46
N ALA A 171 3.12 -14.77 9.88
CA ALA A 171 1.88 -15.05 9.16
C ALA A 171 1.23 -13.75 8.69
N LEU A 172 0.71 -13.75 7.47
CA LEU A 172 -0.05 -12.64 6.88
C LEU A 172 -1.26 -13.17 6.11
N ASP A 173 -2.46 -12.77 6.51
CA ASP A 173 -3.69 -13.12 5.81
C ASP A 173 -4.19 -11.94 4.97
N LEU A 174 -4.05 -12.05 3.64
CA LEU A 174 -4.47 -11.02 2.68
C LEU A 174 -5.88 -11.24 2.13
N ASP A 175 -6.57 -12.30 2.57
CA ASP A 175 -7.98 -12.53 2.19
C ASP A 175 -8.96 -11.82 3.14
N VAL A 176 -8.47 -11.24 4.24
CA VAL A 176 -9.25 -10.38 5.13
C VAL A 176 -9.78 -9.19 4.32
N PRO A 177 -11.11 -8.93 4.31
CA PRO A 177 -11.66 -7.79 3.60
C PRO A 177 -11.08 -6.45 4.07
N PRO A 178 -10.94 -5.46 3.15
CA PRO A 178 -10.56 -4.10 3.54
C PRO A 178 -11.50 -3.53 4.59
N GLY A 179 -10.94 -2.80 5.57
CA GLY A 179 -11.74 -2.16 6.63
C GLY A 179 -12.10 -3.07 7.79
N GLN A 180 -11.75 -4.36 7.74
CA GLN A 180 -12.05 -5.33 8.78
C GLN A 180 -10.78 -5.84 9.45
N ARG A 181 -10.80 -5.92 10.79
CA ARG A 181 -9.87 -6.79 11.52
C ARG A 181 -10.42 -8.22 11.41
N GLY A 182 -9.65 -9.11 10.80
CA GLY A 182 -10.00 -10.52 10.70
C GLY A 182 -9.14 -11.34 11.64
N ASP A 183 -9.75 -12.25 12.39
CA ASP A 183 -9.02 -13.34 13.04
C ASP A 183 -8.54 -14.31 11.96
N THR A 184 -7.25 -14.62 11.98
CA THR A 184 -6.66 -15.61 11.07
C THR A 184 -6.29 -16.87 11.85
N ASP A 185 -6.59 -18.02 11.26
CA ASP A 185 -6.15 -19.34 11.73
C ASP A 185 -4.69 -19.63 11.36
N LEU A 186 -4.03 -18.75 10.60
CA LEU A 186 -2.62 -18.89 10.26
C LEU A 186 -1.74 -18.79 11.50
N ARG A 187 -1.02 -19.89 11.79
CA ARG A 187 -0.06 -19.97 12.89
C ARG A 187 1.37 -19.67 12.42
N ALA A 188 2.05 -18.79 13.14
CA ALA A 188 3.46 -18.44 13.00
C ALA A 188 3.97 -17.86 14.34
N LYS A 189 5.26 -17.59 14.46
CA LYS A 189 5.83 -16.92 15.65
C LYS A 189 5.24 -15.52 15.87
N LYS A 190 4.93 -14.81 14.78
CA LYS A 190 4.23 -13.52 14.80
C LYS A 190 3.18 -13.47 13.70
N THR A 191 2.00 -12.96 14.00
CA THR A 191 0.95 -12.71 13.00
C THR A 191 0.81 -11.22 12.76
N LEU A 192 0.82 -10.82 11.49
CA LEU A 192 0.66 -9.43 11.07
C LEU A 192 -0.69 -9.26 10.36
N SER A 193 -1.31 -8.10 10.55
CA SER A 193 -2.49 -7.67 9.80
C SER A 193 -2.15 -6.39 9.04
N ILE A 194 -2.58 -6.31 7.78
CA ILE A 194 -2.45 -5.11 6.94
C ILE A 194 -3.79 -4.43 6.65
N SER A 195 -4.89 -4.96 7.20
CA SER A 195 -6.20 -4.31 7.18
C SER A 195 -6.41 -3.57 8.49
N TYR A 196 -7.03 -2.40 8.43
CA TYR A 196 -7.36 -1.56 9.59
C TYR A 196 -8.84 -1.19 9.57
N GLY A 197 -9.44 -1.10 10.75
CA GLY A 197 -10.79 -0.54 10.96
C GLY A 197 -10.73 0.93 11.38
N PRO A 198 -11.89 1.58 11.62
CA PRO A 198 -11.94 2.98 12.07
C PRO A 198 -11.30 3.19 13.46
N ASP A 199 -11.22 2.14 14.26
CA ASP A 199 -10.63 2.05 15.61
C ASP A 199 -9.13 1.72 15.59
N TRP A 200 -8.44 1.97 14.47
CA TRP A 200 -6.99 1.75 14.38
C TRP A 200 -6.20 2.57 15.41
N GLU A 201 -5.08 2.03 15.86
CA GLU A 201 -4.14 2.65 16.79
C GLU A 201 -2.74 2.76 16.15
N PRO A 202 -1.89 3.70 16.61
CA PRO A 202 -0.54 3.91 16.05
C PRO A 202 0.36 2.66 16.04
N GLY A 203 0.12 1.74 16.97
CA GLY A 203 0.85 0.48 17.09
C GLY A 203 0.42 -0.61 16.10
N ASP A 204 -0.68 -0.42 15.36
CA ASP A 204 -1.15 -1.42 14.40
C ASP A 204 -0.19 -1.55 13.21
N PHE A 205 0.19 -2.77 12.88
CA PHE A 205 1.07 -3.04 11.74
C PHE A 205 0.46 -2.55 10.41
N SER A 206 -0.87 -2.56 10.29
CA SER A 206 -1.59 -2.06 9.12
C SER A 206 -1.43 -0.56 8.91
N ILE A 207 -1.35 0.22 9.99
CA ILE A 207 -1.07 1.66 9.94
C ILE A 207 0.38 1.94 9.60
N ARG A 208 1.29 1.14 10.16
CA ARG A 208 2.71 1.18 9.79
C ARG A 208 2.92 0.88 8.30
N MET A 209 2.26 -0.16 7.79
CA MET A 209 2.27 -0.52 6.37
C MET A 209 1.71 0.60 5.49
N VAL A 210 0.50 1.12 5.76
CA VAL A 210 -0.08 2.18 4.91
C VAL A 210 0.80 3.44 4.90
N CYS A 211 1.40 3.82 6.03
CA CYS A 211 2.35 4.95 6.06
C CYS A 211 3.62 4.67 5.25
N ALA A 212 4.21 3.49 5.41
CA ALA A 212 5.45 3.11 4.72
C ALA A 212 5.27 3.10 3.19
N GLN A 213 4.21 2.47 2.66
CA GLN A 213 3.98 2.47 1.20
C GLN A 213 3.78 3.88 0.63
N HIS A 214 3.17 4.79 1.39
CA HIS A 214 3.01 6.17 0.97
C HIS A 214 4.33 6.92 0.97
N LEU A 215 5.17 6.77 2.00
CA LEU A 215 6.52 7.34 2.01
C LEU A 215 7.37 6.83 0.83
N VAL A 216 7.28 5.53 0.50
CA VAL A 216 7.89 4.97 -0.72
C VAL A 216 7.33 5.66 -1.97
N ALA A 217 6.02 5.86 -2.07
CA ALA A 217 5.39 6.52 -3.20
C ALA A 217 5.86 7.98 -3.34
N TRP A 218 6.01 8.70 -2.24
CA TRP A 218 6.57 10.05 -2.22
C TRP A 218 8.01 10.07 -2.74
N ARG A 219 8.88 9.15 -2.28
CA ARG A 219 10.26 9.03 -2.76
C ARG A 219 10.38 8.62 -4.23
N THR A 220 9.48 7.78 -4.72
CA THR A 220 9.62 7.17 -6.06
C THR A 220 8.89 7.95 -7.14
N LEU A 221 7.67 8.40 -6.86
CA LEU A 221 6.84 9.07 -7.86
C LEU A 221 6.95 10.57 -7.76
N TYR A 222 6.84 11.15 -6.57
CA TYR A 222 6.45 12.55 -6.44
C TYR A 222 7.60 13.51 -6.16
N ALA A 223 8.40 13.21 -5.14
CA ALA A 223 9.45 14.09 -4.65
C ALA A 223 10.79 13.32 -4.48
N PRO A 224 11.34 12.69 -5.53
CA PRO A 224 12.58 11.92 -5.42
C PRO A 224 13.77 12.76 -4.91
N PHE A 225 13.80 14.04 -5.26
CA PHE A 225 14.84 14.98 -4.83
C PHE A 225 14.67 15.50 -3.39
N MET A 226 13.54 15.23 -2.75
CA MET A 226 13.26 15.61 -1.35
C MET A 226 13.22 14.39 -0.44
N THR A 227 13.86 13.29 -0.84
CA THR A 227 13.87 12.05 -0.07
C THR A 227 14.37 12.27 1.37
N ASP A 228 15.38 13.13 1.53
CA ASP A 228 15.96 13.47 2.83
C ASP A 228 15.10 14.44 3.67
N GLU A 229 14.09 15.06 3.06
CA GLU A 229 13.16 15.99 3.72
C GLU A 229 11.85 15.31 4.12
N LEU A 230 11.62 14.08 3.67
CA LEU A 230 10.42 13.34 4.04
C LEU A 230 10.45 12.98 5.54
N PRO A 231 9.29 13.00 6.21
CA PRO A 231 9.20 12.60 7.61
C PRO A 231 9.59 11.12 7.76
N THR A 232 10.09 10.78 8.94
CA THR A 232 10.31 9.37 9.27
C THR A 232 8.98 8.61 9.33
N LEU A 233 9.03 7.28 9.28
CA LEU A 233 7.84 6.46 9.43
C LEU A 233 7.14 6.70 10.78
N GLU A 234 7.89 6.84 11.86
CA GLU A 234 7.32 7.10 13.20
C GLU A 234 6.69 8.49 13.29
N ASP A 235 7.33 9.52 12.74
CA ASP A 235 6.77 10.87 12.71
C ASP A 235 5.50 10.92 11.87
N THR A 236 5.47 10.20 10.75
CA THR A 236 4.30 10.09 9.87
C THR A 236 3.13 9.42 10.59
N ILE A 237 3.36 8.31 11.29
CA ILE A 237 2.32 7.62 12.07
C ILE A 237 1.79 8.53 13.19
N SER A 238 2.69 9.23 13.90
CA SER A 238 2.35 10.12 15.00
C SER A 238 1.48 11.29 14.52
N ALA A 239 1.90 11.96 13.45
CA ALA A 239 1.16 13.07 12.86
C ALA A 239 -0.20 12.63 12.28
N LEU A 240 -0.28 11.44 11.67
CA LEU A 240 -1.55 10.86 11.21
C LEU A 240 -2.52 10.62 12.37
N TYR A 241 -2.01 10.14 13.51
CA TYR A 241 -2.84 9.91 14.70
C TYR A 241 -3.31 11.21 15.35
N GLU A 242 -2.47 12.23 15.40
CA GLU A 242 -2.86 13.57 15.88
C GLU A 242 -3.99 14.17 15.03
N GLU A 243 -3.87 14.09 13.70
CA GLU A 243 -4.90 14.55 12.77
C GLU A 243 -6.22 13.74 12.92
N LYS A 244 -6.14 12.41 13.14
CA LYS A 244 -7.32 11.59 13.48
C LYS A 244 -8.00 12.10 14.76
N ARG A 245 -7.22 12.40 15.80
CA ARG A 245 -7.77 12.90 17.07
C ARG A 245 -8.47 14.23 16.89
N GLN A 246 -7.90 15.16 16.14
CA GLN A 246 -8.49 16.48 15.89
C GLN A 246 -9.83 16.38 15.13
N ASN A 247 -9.90 15.53 14.11
CA ASN A 247 -11.12 15.32 13.32
C ASN A 247 -12.25 14.65 14.12
N ASN A 248 -11.94 13.86 15.15
CA ASN A 248 -12.95 13.26 16.03
C ASN A 248 -13.49 14.24 17.09
N HIS A 249 -12.84 15.38 17.30
CA HIS A 249 -13.25 16.42 18.27
C HIS A 249 -13.86 17.66 17.59
N SER A 250 -14.01 17.65 16.27
CA SER A 250 -14.62 18.71 15.45
C SER A 250 -16.04 18.36 15.05
#